data_AF-A0A851HLF6-F1
#
_entry.id   AF-A0A851HLF6-F1
#
_cell.length_a   1.000
_cell.length_b   1.000
_cell.length_c   1.000
_cell.angle_alpha   90.00
_cell.angle_beta   90.00
_cell.angle_gamma   90.00
#
_symmetry.space_group_name_H-M   'P 1'
#
loop_
_entity.id
_entity.type
_entity.pdbx_description
1 polymer ?
#
loop_
_entity_poly.entity_id
_entity_poly.type
_entity_poly.pdbx_seq_one_letter_code
_entity_poly.pdbx_strand_id
1 'polypeptide(L)'
;MTSTGIRYETGPTIAVAVADKTAAWNDGHFIGDEEIVTFAEHMAAGEISLNVFNQVLTASYEDPLGALAAMAGYWPGRCIVTEAPDDVVEAIQIEPHLGYVNTEDGEEVINDDLESITADSQISEVKS
;
A
#
# COMPACT_ATOMS: atom_id res chain seq x y z
N MET A 1 27.16 3.98 10.89
CA MET A 1 26.37 4.45 12.04
C MET A 1 25.09 3.63 12.01
N THR A 2 24.93 2.66 12.90
CA THR A 2 23.75 1.80 12.96
C THR A 2 22.65 2.57 13.66
N SER A 3 21.62 2.98 12.91
CA SER A 3 20.40 3.54 13.49
C SER A 3 19.75 2.44 14.33
N THR A 4 19.83 2.59 15.65
CA THR A 4 19.19 1.69 16.62
C THR A 4 17.70 2.02 16.62
N GLY A 5 16.98 1.52 15.61
CA GLY A 5 15.52 1.60 15.57
C GLY A 5 14.95 0.95 16.82
N ILE A 6 14.15 1.69 17.57
CA ILE A 6 13.43 1.21 18.74
C ILE A 6 12.50 0.09 18.26
N ARG A 7 12.82 -1.16 18.61
CA ARG A 7 11.91 -2.29 18.45
C ARG A 7 11.06 -2.38 19.72
N TYR A 8 9.78 -2.06 19.62
CA TYR A 8 8.83 -2.31 20.70
C TYR A 8 8.54 -3.83 20.72
N GLU A 9 8.70 -4.46 21.88
CA GLU A 9 8.61 -5.94 22.06
C GLU A 9 7.19 -6.52 21.92
N THR A 10 6.21 -5.75 21.44
CA THR A 10 4.80 -6.18 21.40
C THR A 10 4.11 -5.60 20.16
N GLY A 11 3.84 -6.45 19.16
CA GLY A 11 2.95 -6.14 18.02
C GLY A 11 3.49 -6.57 16.65
N PRO A 12 2.60 -6.83 15.66
CA PRO A 12 3.02 -7.00 14.27
C PRO A 12 3.72 -5.72 13.81
N THR A 13 4.97 -5.84 13.37
CA THR A 13 5.74 -4.71 12.86
C THR A 13 5.57 -4.62 11.36
N ILE A 14 5.20 -3.44 10.88
CA ILE A 14 5.20 -3.10 9.45
C ILE A 14 6.30 -2.07 9.25
N ALA A 15 7.16 -2.25 8.25
CA ALA A 15 8.13 -1.26 7.82
C ALA A 15 8.00 -1.02 6.32
N VAL A 16 8.16 0.23 5.93
CA VAL A 16 8.11 0.70 4.55
C VAL A 16 9.27 1.61 4.22
N ALA A 17 9.64 1.62 2.95
CA ALA A 17 10.51 2.63 2.36
C ALA A 17 9.75 3.40 1.28
N VAL A 18 9.78 4.74 1.35
CA VAL A 18 9.09 5.63 0.41
C VAL A 18 10.03 6.77 0.04
N ALA A 19 10.45 6.84 -1.22
CA ALA A 19 11.31 7.91 -1.77
C ALA A 19 12.49 8.32 -0.87
N ASP A 20 13.37 7.35 -0.63
CA ASP A 20 14.59 7.46 0.20
C ASP A 20 14.35 7.67 1.70
N LYS A 21 13.10 7.61 2.16
CA LYS A 21 12.71 7.67 3.56
C LYS A 21 12.18 6.33 4.04
N THR A 22 12.20 6.11 5.34
CA THR A 22 11.73 4.88 5.98
C THR A 22 10.76 5.21 7.09
N ALA A 23 9.68 4.45 7.17
CA ALA A 23 8.73 4.51 8.27
C ALA A 23 8.36 3.10 8.69
N ALA A 24 7.96 2.94 9.94
CA ALA A 24 7.42 1.72 10.45
C ALA A 24 6.23 2.00 11.37
N TRP A 25 5.37 1.02 11.49
CA TRP A 25 4.29 0.98 12.45
C TRP A 25 4.46 -0.24 13.34
N ASN A 26 4.25 -0.02 14.64
CA ASN A 26 4.27 -1.08 15.64
C ASN A 26 3.20 -0.77 16.70
N ASP A 27 2.16 -1.60 16.75
CA ASP A 27 1.13 -1.60 17.80
C ASP A 27 0.54 -0.22 18.12
N GLY A 28 0.05 0.49 17.10
CA GLY A 28 -0.55 1.81 17.28
C GLY A 28 0.40 2.99 17.08
N HIS A 29 1.70 2.73 16.92
CA HIS A 29 2.70 3.80 16.90
C HIS A 29 3.47 3.83 15.57
N PHE A 30 3.49 5.00 14.94
CA PHE A 30 4.33 5.29 13.78
C PHE A 30 5.72 5.78 14.23
N ILE A 31 6.77 5.27 13.59
CA ILE A 31 8.17 5.60 13.85
C ILE A 31 8.94 5.73 12.54
N GLY A 32 10.02 6.51 12.51
CA GLY A 32 10.87 6.67 11.33
C GLY A 32 11.02 8.14 10.92
N ASP A 33 11.12 8.38 9.61
CA ASP A 33 11.23 9.71 9.03
C ASP A 33 10.01 10.58 9.37
N GLU A 34 10.26 11.73 9.97
CA GLU A 34 9.25 12.66 10.51
C GLU A 34 8.18 13.01 9.48
N GLU A 35 8.55 13.23 8.22
CA GLU A 35 7.60 13.61 7.17
C GLU A 35 6.58 12.51 6.86
N ILE A 36 7.02 11.24 6.83
CA ILE A 36 6.09 10.12 6.61
C ILE A 36 5.25 9.90 7.87
N VAL A 37 5.87 9.94 9.04
CA VAL A 37 5.19 9.73 10.33
C VAL A 37 4.10 10.76 10.53
N THR A 38 4.40 12.06 10.42
CA THR A 38 3.41 13.13 10.56
C THR A 38 2.29 13.01 9.53
N PHE A 39 2.61 12.63 8.30
CA PHE A 39 1.59 12.37 7.29
C PHE A 39 0.69 11.19 7.68
N ALA A 40 1.27 10.06 8.07
CA ALA A 40 0.55 8.85 8.46
C ALA A 40 -0.34 9.11 9.68
N GLU A 41 0.17 9.84 10.68
CA GLU A 41 -0.60 10.28 11.85
C GLU A 41 -1.80 11.14 11.45
N HIS A 42 -1.62 12.12 10.57
CA HIS A 42 -2.73 12.95 10.09
C HIS A 42 -3.79 12.13 9.34
N MET A 43 -3.37 11.19 8.49
CA MET A 43 -4.29 10.34 7.75
C MET A 43 -5.05 9.36 8.67
N ALA A 44 -4.34 8.73 9.60
CA ALA A 44 -4.92 7.81 10.56
C ALA A 44 -5.86 8.52 11.55
N ALA A 45 -5.54 9.75 11.98
CA ALA A 45 -6.40 10.54 12.85
C ALA A 45 -7.68 11.00 12.14
N GLY A 46 -7.62 11.19 10.83
CA GLY A 46 -8.77 11.54 10.01
C GLY A 46 -9.58 10.35 9.50
N GLU A 47 -9.15 9.11 9.76
CA GLU A 47 -9.70 7.89 9.16
C GLU A 47 -9.88 8.04 7.64
N ILE A 48 -8.84 8.57 6.98
CA ILE A 48 -8.91 8.94 5.56
C ILE A 48 -8.80 7.69 4.70
N SER A 49 -9.73 7.50 3.76
CA SER A 49 -9.64 6.45 2.75
C SER A 49 -8.69 6.84 1.62
N LEU A 50 -7.74 5.96 1.31
CA LEU A 50 -6.64 6.15 0.35
C LEU A 50 -6.66 5.01 -0.67
N ASN A 51 -6.35 5.30 -1.93
CA ASN A 51 -6.12 4.27 -2.94
C ASN A 51 -4.63 3.92 -2.99
N VAL A 52 -4.28 2.78 -2.40
CA VAL A 52 -2.92 2.26 -2.26
C VAL A 52 -2.96 0.75 -2.49
N PHE A 53 -1.90 0.18 -3.07
CA PHE A 53 -1.88 -1.25 -3.44
C PHE A 53 -3.08 -1.68 -4.32
N ASN A 54 -3.60 -0.76 -5.15
CA ASN A 54 -4.81 -0.91 -5.98
C ASN A 54 -6.12 -1.16 -5.23
N GLN A 55 -6.15 -0.90 -3.93
CA GLN A 55 -7.34 -1.02 -3.10
C GLN A 55 -7.62 0.27 -2.34
N VAL A 56 -8.90 0.49 -2.00
CA VAL A 56 -9.30 1.61 -1.15
C VAL A 56 -9.22 1.15 0.30
N LEU A 57 -8.20 1.62 1.02
CA LEU A 57 -7.97 1.32 2.43
C LEU A 57 -8.16 2.57 3.28
N THR A 58 -8.76 2.39 4.45
CA THR A 58 -8.92 3.47 5.43
C THR A 58 -7.71 3.50 6.35
N ALA A 59 -7.05 4.65 6.42
CA ALA A 59 -5.92 4.87 7.32
C ALA A 59 -6.36 4.71 8.79
N SER A 60 -5.56 4.00 9.58
CA SER A 60 -5.87 3.72 10.98
C SER A 60 -4.58 3.58 11.81
N TYR A 61 -4.69 3.88 13.10
CA TYR A 61 -3.64 3.56 14.08
C TYR A 61 -3.72 2.10 14.54
N GLU A 62 -4.93 1.55 14.61
CA GLU A 62 -5.18 0.28 15.31
C GLU A 62 -5.11 -0.94 14.37
N ASP A 63 -5.29 -0.71 13.08
CA ASP A 63 -5.29 -1.76 12.08
C ASP A 63 -3.95 -1.78 11.32
N PRO A 64 -3.23 -2.92 11.26
CA PRO A 64 -1.99 -3.05 10.50
C PRO A 64 -2.15 -2.65 9.03
N LEU A 65 -3.25 -3.04 8.38
CA LEU A 65 -3.50 -2.72 6.97
C LEU A 65 -3.80 -1.22 6.78
N GLY A 66 -4.59 -0.63 7.68
CA GLY A 66 -4.82 0.81 7.73
C GLY A 66 -3.55 1.62 8.03
N ALA A 67 -2.67 1.12 8.89
CA ALA A 67 -1.39 1.77 9.20
C ALA A 67 -0.45 1.72 7.99
N LEU A 68 -0.39 0.58 7.30
CA LEU A 68 0.32 0.45 6.03
C LEU A 68 -0.22 1.44 4.99
N ALA A 69 -1.54 1.59 4.89
CA ALA A 69 -2.17 2.54 3.98
C ALA A 69 -1.81 3.99 4.31
N ALA A 70 -1.80 4.34 5.60
CA ALA A 70 -1.42 5.67 6.08
C ALA A 70 0.01 6.04 5.67
N MET A 71 0.96 5.10 5.81
CA MET A 71 2.36 5.31 5.41
C MET A 71 2.54 5.30 3.88
N ALA A 72 1.88 4.37 3.17
CA ALA A 72 1.97 4.26 1.71
C ALA A 72 1.31 5.44 0.98
N GLY A 73 0.32 6.09 1.61
CA GLY A 73 -0.35 7.26 1.08
C GLY A 73 0.55 8.48 0.92
N TYR A 74 1.70 8.53 1.61
CA TYR A 74 2.66 9.64 1.47
C TYR A 74 3.17 9.77 0.03
N TRP A 75 3.43 8.62 -0.62
CA TRP A 75 3.76 8.59 -2.04
C TRP A 75 3.19 7.32 -2.70
N PRO A 76 1.93 7.38 -3.17
CA PRO A 76 1.26 6.23 -3.77
C PRO A 76 2.04 5.70 -4.97
N GLY A 77 2.19 4.37 -5.07
CA GLY A 77 2.92 3.70 -6.16
C GLY A 77 4.45 3.76 -6.07
N ARG A 78 5.01 4.34 -5.00
CA ARG A 78 6.45 4.37 -4.71
C ARG A 78 6.79 3.77 -3.33
N CYS A 79 5.80 3.24 -2.63
CA CYS A 79 5.98 2.58 -1.35
C CYS A 79 6.46 1.14 -1.56
N ILE A 80 7.54 0.78 -0.87
CA ILE A 80 8.07 -0.59 -0.82
C ILE A 80 7.87 -1.09 0.61
N VAL A 81 7.14 -2.20 0.77
CA VAL A 81 7.00 -2.87 2.06
C VAL A 81 8.28 -3.68 2.31
N THR A 82 9.01 -3.34 3.36
CA THR A 82 10.29 -3.99 3.72
C THR A 82 10.14 -5.02 4.83
N GLU A 83 9.13 -4.84 5.69
CA GLU A 83 8.76 -5.79 6.75
C GLU A 83 7.24 -5.73 6.92
N ALA A 84 6.58 -6.88 6.98
CA ALA A 84 5.15 -6.98 7.29
C ALA A 84 4.84 -8.43 7.71
N PRO A 85 3.82 -8.65 8.56
CA PRO A 85 3.34 -9.99 8.86
C PRO A 85 2.65 -10.62 7.63
N ASP A 86 2.66 -11.96 7.57
CA ASP A 86 2.20 -12.72 6.39
C ASP A 86 0.73 -12.42 6.03
N ASP A 87 -0.13 -12.17 7.03
CA ASP A 87 -1.54 -11.82 6.83
C ASP A 87 -1.73 -10.47 6.13
N VAL A 88 -0.89 -9.47 6.46
CA VAL A 88 -0.88 -8.16 5.77
C VAL A 88 -0.33 -8.32 4.36
N VAL A 89 0.71 -9.12 4.17
CA VAL A 89 1.28 -9.41 2.85
C VAL A 89 0.26 -10.13 1.96
N GLU A 90 -0.43 -11.15 2.48
CA GLU A 90 -1.52 -11.81 1.77
C GLU A 90 -2.65 -10.83 1.46
N ALA A 91 -3.08 -10.00 2.41
CA ALA A 91 -4.16 -9.03 2.20
C ALA A 91 -3.86 -8.03 1.06
N ILE A 92 -2.60 -7.59 0.90
CA ILE A 92 -2.21 -6.72 -0.22
C ILE A 92 -1.96 -7.50 -1.53
N GLN A 93 -1.66 -8.80 -1.46
CA GLN A 93 -1.42 -9.66 -2.62
C GLN A 93 -2.69 -10.30 -3.20
N ILE A 94 -3.78 -10.42 -2.43
CA ILE A 94 -5.03 -11.08 -2.84
C ILE A 94 -5.75 -10.34 -3.99
N GLU A 95 -5.34 -9.12 -4.34
CA GLU A 95 -5.70 -8.48 -5.63
C GLU A 95 -4.47 -8.28 -6.55
N PRO A 96 -3.89 -9.36 -7.12
CA PRO A 96 -2.66 -9.31 -7.91
C PRO A 96 -2.93 -9.00 -9.39
N HIS A 97 -3.82 -8.06 -9.70
CA HIS A 97 -4.06 -7.72 -11.11
C HIS A 97 -3.25 -6.51 -11.61
N LEU A 98 -2.56 -5.75 -10.74
CA LEU A 98 -1.74 -4.63 -11.20
C LEU A 98 -0.48 -4.39 -10.35
N GLY A 99 0.64 -4.96 -10.78
CA GLY A 99 1.91 -4.20 -10.79
C GLY A 99 2.92 -4.43 -9.67
N TYR A 100 3.84 -5.36 -9.97
CA TYR A 100 5.25 -5.40 -9.57
C TYR A 100 5.60 -5.73 -8.11
N VAL A 101 5.76 -7.03 -7.86
CA VAL A 101 6.71 -7.53 -6.87
C VAL A 101 8.11 -7.43 -7.50
N ASN A 102 8.96 -6.55 -6.97
CA ASN A 102 10.39 -6.56 -7.31
C ASN A 102 11.04 -7.72 -6.52
N THR A 103 10.78 -8.95 -6.94
CA THR A 103 11.69 -10.06 -6.63
C THR A 103 12.91 -9.91 -7.51
N GLU A 104 14.08 -10.10 -6.93
CA GLU A 104 15.43 -9.85 -7.44
C GLU A 104 15.86 -10.65 -8.69
N ASP A 105 14.93 -11.14 -9.50
CA ASP A 105 15.17 -11.80 -10.78
C ASP A 105 14.24 -11.17 -11.83
N GLY A 106 14.82 -10.32 -12.67
CA GLY A 106 14.11 -9.52 -13.67
C GLY A 106 13.54 -10.33 -14.82
N GLU A 107 12.44 -11.05 -14.59
CA GLU A 107 11.52 -11.44 -15.67
C GLU A 107 10.28 -10.54 -15.65
N GLU A 108 10.18 -9.68 -16.67
CA GLU A 108 8.94 -9.00 -17.02
C GLU A 108 7.90 -10.06 -17.42
N VAL A 109 6.94 -10.32 -16.54
CA VAL A 109 5.71 -11.01 -16.93
C VAL A 109 4.69 -9.94 -17.34
N ILE A 110 4.71 -9.61 -18.63
CA ILE A 110 3.63 -8.85 -19.26
C ILE A 110 2.44 -9.82 -19.36
N ASN A 111 1.47 -9.73 -18.44
CA ASN A 111 0.21 -10.44 -18.60
C ASN A 111 -0.58 -9.75 -19.73
N ASP A 112 -0.55 -10.37 -20.91
CA ASP A 112 -1.25 -9.99 -22.14
C ASP A 112 -2.76 -10.34 -22.10
N ASP A 113 -3.38 -10.31 -20.91
CA ASP A 113 -4.82 -10.49 -20.73
C ASP A 113 -5.51 -9.13 -20.55
N LEU A 114 -5.16 -8.19 -21.44
CA LEU A 114 -6.06 -7.11 -21.81
C LEU A 114 -7.17 -7.72 -22.68
N GLU A 115 -8.14 -8.40 -22.07
CA GLU A 115 -9.41 -8.69 -22.74
C GLU A 115 -10.11 -7.36 -23.03
N SER A 116 -9.76 -6.77 -24.19
CA SER A 116 -10.70 -6.33 -25.21
C SER A 116 -12.07 -5.93 -24.65
N ILE A 117 -12.17 -4.75 -24.03
CA ILE A 117 -13.46 -4.05 -23.96
C ILE A 117 -13.74 -3.56 -25.37
N THR A 118 -14.37 -4.43 -26.16
CA THR A 118 -14.88 -4.13 -27.49
C THR A 118 -15.79 -2.91 -27.42
N ALA A 119 -15.39 -1.85 -28.12
CA ALA A 119 -16.27 -0.78 -28.53
C ALA A 119 -17.35 -1.34 -29.46
N ASP A 120 -18.51 -1.69 -28.94
CA ASP A 120 -19.71 -1.94 -29.76
C ASP A 120 -20.99 -1.67 -28.96
N SER A 121 -21.21 -0.40 -28.57
CA SER A 121 -22.57 0.07 -28.26
C SER A 121 -23.23 0.48 -29.56
N GLN A 122 -23.93 -0.49 -30.14
CA GLN A 122 -24.80 -0.36 -31.28
C GLN A 122 -25.85 0.71 -31.03
N ILE A 123 -25.80 1.79 -31.82
CA ILE A 123 -26.93 2.68 -32.07
C ILE A 123 -28.02 1.81 -32.71
N SER A 124 -29.11 1.56 -31.99
CA SER A 124 -30.34 1.00 -32.56
C SER A 124 -31.45 2.03 -32.50
N GLU A 125 -31.88 2.44 -33.70
CA GLU A 125 -33.11 3.15 -34.01
C GLU A 125 -34.31 2.61 -33.20
N VAL A 126 -35.04 3.50 -32.52
CA VAL A 126 -36.43 3.25 -32.17
C VAL A 126 -37.27 4.35 -32.84
N LYS A 127 -37.80 4.03 -34.02
CA LYS A 127 -38.97 4.69 -34.59
C LYS A 127 -40.22 4.04 -34.01
N SER A 128 -41.13 4.86 -33.51
CA SER A 128 -42.57 4.63 -33.56
C SER A 128 -43.25 5.98 -33.67
#